data_AF-A0A0F9RQD3-F1
#
_entry.id   AF-A0A0F9RQD3-F1
#
_cell.length_a   1.000
_cell.length_b   1.000
_cell.length_c   1.000
_cell.angle_alpha   90.00
_cell.angle_beta   90.00
_cell.angle_gamma   90.00
#
_symmetry.space_group_name_H-M   'P 1'
#
loop_
_entity.id
_entity.type
_entity.pdbx_description
1 polymer ?
#
loop_
_entity_poly.entity_id
_entity_poly.type
_entity_poly.pdbx_seq_one_letter_code
_entity_poly.pdbx_strand_id
1 'polypeptide(L)'
;MTLIAQKAKSRNKGQSNPFYGCTHSLEAREKMSRAHKGKKRPPRTAEWSRRISEAKKGTLQGAANHFFGKRHTETTKRTISQGHIANPIFRRFGEDHWNWQGGVTCANQEARNTQELKVWRRAVFCRDKFTCQQCGTKGCRQHPINAHHIKSFAEYPELRFDLGNGVTLCEDCHTNTRQEMPTDG
;
A
#
# COMPACT_ATOMS: atom_id res chain seq x y z
N MET A 1 27.72 -6.37 -2.43
CA MET A 1 27.08 -6.28 -3.76
C MET A 1 27.71 -7.35 -4.64
N THR A 2 26.94 -8.28 -5.20
CA THR A 2 27.51 -9.33 -6.07
C THR A 2 28.12 -8.70 -7.34
N LEU A 3 29.22 -9.29 -7.84
CA LEU A 3 29.96 -8.80 -9.01
C LEU A 3 29.06 -8.54 -10.23
N ILE A 4 28.00 -9.32 -10.41
CA ILE A 4 27.02 -9.16 -11.49
C ILE A 4 26.19 -7.86 -11.36
N ALA A 5 25.75 -7.52 -10.14
CA ALA A 5 25.00 -6.29 -9.88
C ALA A 5 25.87 -5.02 -9.99
N GLN A 6 27.17 -5.14 -9.66
CA GLN A 6 28.15 -4.08 -9.91
C GLN A 6 28.41 -3.89 -11.41
N LYS A 7 28.55 -4.98 -12.19
CA LYS A 7 28.73 -4.97 -13.66
C LYS A 7 27.55 -4.35 -14.42
N ALA A 8 26.31 -4.59 -13.97
CA ALA A 8 25.13 -4.00 -14.59
C ALA A 8 24.96 -2.51 -14.27
N LYS A 9 25.33 -2.07 -13.05
CA LYS A 9 25.30 -0.65 -12.65
C LYS A 9 26.43 0.18 -13.28
N SER A 10 27.59 -0.42 -13.55
CA SER A 10 28.70 0.28 -14.23
C SER A 10 28.45 0.45 -15.72
N ARG A 11 27.82 -0.53 -16.40
CA ARG A 11 27.59 -0.54 -17.85
C ARG A 11 26.83 0.67 -18.42
N ASN A 12 26.10 1.43 -17.61
CA ASN A 12 25.34 2.61 -18.05
C ASN A 12 25.78 3.90 -17.33
N LYS A 13 26.98 3.92 -16.73
CA LYS A 13 27.53 5.10 -16.05
C LYS A 13 28.95 5.39 -16.53
N GLY A 14 29.33 6.68 -16.54
CA GLY A 14 30.66 7.10 -16.97
C GLY A 14 30.99 6.58 -18.38
N GLN A 15 32.28 6.37 -18.65
CA GLN A 15 32.79 5.92 -19.95
C GLN A 15 32.24 4.57 -20.42
N SER A 16 31.69 3.74 -19.53
CA SER A 16 31.09 2.46 -19.90
C SER A 16 29.67 2.57 -20.47
N ASN A 17 29.00 3.73 -20.37
CA ASN A 17 27.71 3.96 -21.01
C ASN A 17 27.90 4.11 -22.54
N PRO A 18 27.19 3.34 -23.39
CA PRO A 18 27.25 3.48 -24.85
C PRO A 18 26.93 4.89 -25.37
N PHE A 19 26.26 5.71 -24.55
CA PHE A 19 25.91 7.10 -24.86
C PHE A 19 26.79 8.12 -24.09
N TYR A 20 27.88 7.69 -23.46
CA TYR A 20 28.78 8.59 -22.75
C TYR A 20 29.51 9.50 -23.75
N GLY A 21 29.44 10.81 -23.53
CA GLY A 21 29.99 11.79 -24.46
C GLY A 21 29.13 12.01 -25.72
N CYS A 22 28.07 11.23 -25.93
CA CYS A 22 27.10 11.46 -27.00
C CYS A 22 26.14 12.59 -26.60
N THR A 23 26.54 13.83 -26.87
CA THR A 23 25.64 14.98 -26.74
C THR A 23 24.94 15.23 -28.06
N HIS A 24 23.61 15.40 -28.04
CA HIS A 24 22.89 15.90 -29.21
C HIS A 24 23.46 17.25 -29.64
N SER A 25 23.64 17.44 -30.96
CA SER A 25 24.03 18.73 -31.52
C SER A 25 23.05 19.83 -31.07
N LEU A 26 23.51 21.09 -31.03
CA LEU A 26 22.66 22.21 -30.68
C LEU A 26 21.42 22.28 -31.59
N GLU A 27 21.61 22.02 -32.89
CA GLU A 27 20.52 21.94 -33.87
C GLU A 27 19.52 20.81 -33.55
N ALA A 28 20.00 19.61 -33.18
CA ALA A 28 19.12 18.50 -32.80
C ALA A 28 18.36 18.79 -31.49
N ARG A 29 19.03 19.41 -30.51
CA ARG A 29 18.38 19.87 -29.26
C ARG A 29 17.32 20.91 -29.54
N GLU A 30 17.58 21.85 -30.43
CA GLU A 30 16.64 22.89 -30.81
C GLU A 30 15.45 22.32 -31.59
N LYS A 31 15.68 21.40 -32.53
CA LYS A 31 14.62 20.67 -33.25
C LYS A 31 13.70 19.92 -32.29
N MET A 32 14.26 19.18 -31.33
CA MET A 32 13.47 18.50 -30.30
C MET A 32 12.73 19.48 -29.40
N SER A 33 13.38 20.58 -28.99
CA SER A 33 12.76 21.64 -28.18
C SER A 33 11.56 22.25 -28.89
N ARG A 34 11.73 22.68 -30.15
CA ARG A 34 10.65 23.20 -31.00
C ARG A 34 9.53 22.18 -31.20
N ALA A 35 9.88 20.90 -31.42
CA ALA A 35 8.91 19.84 -31.62
C ALA A 35 8.07 19.52 -30.37
N HIS A 36 8.57 19.75 -29.16
CA HIS A 36 7.84 19.48 -27.91
C HIS A 36 7.21 20.71 -27.28
N LYS A 37 7.67 21.92 -27.63
CA LYS A 37 7.15 23.18 -27.09
C LYS A 37 5.65 23.31 -27.37
N GLY A 38 4.87 23.55 -26.32
CA GLY A 38 3.42 23.73 -26.42
C GLY A 38 2.59 22.46 -26.63
N LYS A 39 3.22 21.29 -26.89
CA LYS A 39 2.50 20.02 -27.00
C LYS A 39 2.04 19.56 -25.62
N LYS A 40 0.76 19.78 -25.32
CA LYS A 40 0.12 19.15 -24.17
C LYS A 40 -0.11 17.67 -24.46
N ARG A 41 0.10 16.81 -23.46
CA ARG A 41 -0.36 15.43 -23.55
C ARG A 41 -1.88 15.47 -23.84
N PRO A 42 -2.39 14.67 -24.78
CA PRO A 42 -3.82 14.65 -25.05
C PRO A 42 -4.57 14.35 -23.74
N PRO A 43 -5.76 14.94 -23.52
CA PRO A 43 -6.55 14.65 -22.34
C PRO A 43 -6.79 13.14 -22.27
N ARG A 44 -6.76 12.60 -21.06
CA ARG A 44 -7.07 11.19 -20.83
C ARG A 44 -8.57 10.98 -21.04
N THR A 45 -9.00 10.86 -22.29
CA THR A 45 -10.40 10.61 -22.63
C THR A 45 -10.81 9.19 -22.23
N ALA A 46 -12.11 8.97 -22.09
CA ALA A 46 -12.67 7.64 -21.85
C ALA A 46 -12.26 6.65 -22.96
N GLU A 47 -12.32 7.11 -24.22
CA GLU A 47 -11.92 6.33 -25.39
C GLU A 47 -10.43 5.97 -25.38
N TRP A 48 -9.54 6.93 -25.08
CA TRP A 48 -8.10 6.65 -24.97
C TRP A 48 -7.81 5.66 -23.84
N SER A 49 -8.48 5.80 -22.70
CA SER A 49 -8.35 4.87 -21.57
C SER A 49 -8.82 3.46 -21.94
N ARG A 50 -9.94 3.35 -22.67
CA ARG A 50 -10.46 2.09 -23.20
C ARG A 50 -9.46 1.43 -24.15
N ARG A 51 -8.93 2.18 -25.13
CA ARG A 51 -7.95 1.67 -26.11
C ARG A 51 -6.68 1.13 -25.45
N ILE A 52 -6.13 1.84 -24.46
CA ILE A 52 -4.96 1.37 -23.70
C ILE A 52 -5.32 0.15 -22.85
N SER A 53 -6.51 0.12 -22.25
CA SER A 53 -6.99 -1.02 -21.47
C SER A 53 -7.10 -2.27 -22.35
N GLU A 54 -7.72 -2.15 -23.53
CA GLU A 54 -7.87 -3.23 -24.51
C GLU A 54 -6.53 -3.74 -25.01
N ALA A 55 -5.61 -2.85 -25.40
CA ALA A 55 -4.28 -3.23 -25.85
C ALA A 55 -3.44 -3.95 -24.77
N LYS A 56 -3.72 -3.68 -23.49
CA LYS A 56 -3.03 -4.32 -22.34
C LYS A 56 -3.81 -5.50 -21.77
N LYS A 57 -5.04 -5.76 -22.22
CA LYS A 57 -5.88 -6.83 -21.72
C LYS A 57 -5.21 -8.17 -22.04
N GLY A 58 -5.04 -9.00 -21.02
CA GLY A 58 -4.43 -10.33 -21.16
C GLY A 58 -2.90 -10.35 -21.18
N THR A 59 -2.19 -9.25 -21.45
CA THR A 59 -0.71 -9.25 -21.49
C THR A 59 -0.06 -9.08 -20.12
N LEU A 60 -0.79 -8.54 -19.15
CA LEU A 60 -0.30 -8.24 -17.80
C LEU A 60 -0.58 -9.35 -16.77
N GLN A 61 -1.33 -10.38 -17.13
CA GLN A 61 -1.78 -11.44 -16.20
C GLN A 61 -1.59 -12.82 -16.82
N GLY A 62 -1.52 -13.85 -15.96
CA GLY A 62 -1.37 -15.23 -16.41
C GLY A 62 -0.10 -15.47 -17.23
N ALA A 63 -0.05 -16.58 -17.98
CA ALA A 63 1.12 -17.01 -18.74
C ALA A 63 1.64 -16.00 -19.78
N ALA A 64 0.82 -15.05 -20.22
CA ALA A 64 1.22 -13.99 -21.13
C ALA A 64 2.10 -12.92 -20.47
N ASN A 65 2.10 -12.81 -19.13
CA ASN A 65 3.03 -11.93 -18.43
C ASN A 65 4.41 -12.60 -18.35
N HIS A 66 5.44 -11.92 -18.86
CA HIS A 66 6.84 -12.36 -18.81
C HIS A 66 7.34 -12.79 -17.41
N PHE A 67 6.73 -12.29 -16.33
CA PHE A 67 7.06 -12.60 -14.95
C PHE A 67 6.18 -13.70 -14.32
N PHE A 68 5.18 -14.22 -15.03
CA PHE A 68 4.30 -15.26 -14.51
C PHE A 68 5.08 -16.54 -14.20
N GLY A 69 4.84 -17.12 -13.02
CA GLY A 69 5.55 -18.30 -12.53
C GLY A 69 7.01 -18.07 -12.11
N LYS A 70 7.59 -16.89 -12.38
CA LYS A 70 8.97 -16.57 -12.02
C LYS A 70 9.04 -16.05 -10.58
N ARG A 71 9.92 -16.64 -9.77
CA ARG A 71 10.21 -16.17 -8.41
C ARG A 71 11.59 -15.55 -8.37
N HIS A 72 11.71 -14.37 -7.77
CA HIS A 72 13.02 -13.79 -7.50
C HIS A 72 13.81 -14.67 -6.53
N THR A 73 15.10 -14.84 -6.81
CA THR A 73 16.04 -15.46 -5.88
C THR A 73 16.15 -14.63 -4.60
N GLU A 74 16.53 -15.27 -3.50
CA GLU A 74 16.66 -14.57 -2.21
C GLU A 74 17.71 -13.45 -2.26
N THR A 75 18.79 -13.67 -3.00
CA THR A 75 19.82 -12.67 -3.27
C THR A 75 19.28 -11.45 -4.04
N THR A 76 18.39 -11.69 -5.01
CA THR A 76 17.73 -10.62 -5.77
C THR A 76 16.76 -9.84 -4.89
N LYS A 77 15.95 -10.51 -4.06
CA LYS A 77 15.04 -9.83 -3.12
C LYS A 77 15.80 -8.92 -2.16
N ARG A 78 16.90 -9.42 -1.58
CA ARG A 78 17.77 -8.64 -0.70
C ARG A 78 18.36 -7.42 -1.41
N THR A 79 18.81 -7.58 -2.65
CA THR A 79 19.36 -6.48 -3.45
C THR A 79 18.32 -5.40 -3.74
N ILE A 80 17.09 -5.79 -4.09
CA ILE A 80 15.98 -4.84 -4.29
C ILE A 80 15.65 -4.12 -2.99
N SER A 81 15.52 -4.84 -1.88
CA SER A 81 15.26 -4.28 -0.55
C SER A 81 16.34 -3.26 -0.16
N GLN A 82 17.62 -3.63 -0.27
CA GLN A 82 18.75 -2.72 -0.04
C GLN A 82 18.71 -1.51 -0.97
N GLY A 83 18.28 -1.67 -2.23
CA GLY A 83 18.10 -0.58 -3.18
C GLY A 83 17.02 0.41 -2.75
N HIS A 84 15.88 -0.06 -2.24
CA HIS A 84 14.82 0.80 -1.72
C HIS A 84 15.27 1.54 -0.45
N ILE A 85 15.94 0.82 0.45
CA ILE A 85 16.57 1.35 1.67
C ILE A 85 17.61 2.42 1.33
N ALA A 86 18.43 2.24 0.29
CA ALA A 86 19.45 3.23 -0.07
C ALA A 86 18.90 4.45 -0.84
N ASN A 87 17.66 4.38 -1.35
CA ASN A 87 17.11 5.44 -2.19
C ASN A 87 16.31 6.46 -1.35
N PRO A 88 16.75 7.72 -1.27
CA PRO A 88 16.10 8.74 -0.44
C PRO A 88 14.70 9.11 -0.92
N ILE A 89 14.32 8.82 -2.17
CA ILE A 89 12.94 9.04 -2.66
C ILE A 89 11.95 8.19 -1.87
N PHE A 90 12.29 6.94 -1.57
CA PHE A 90 11.40 6.02 -0.83
C PHE A 90 11.44 6.24 0.69
N ARG A 91 12.28 7.16 1.17
CA ARG A 91 12.39 7.51 2.58
C ARG A 91 11.77 8.85 2.95
N ARG A 92 11.14 9.54 2.00
CA ARG A 92 10.39 10.76 2.33
C ARG A 92 9.06 10.36 2.95
N PHE A 93 8.89 10.67 4.21
CA PHE A 93 7.64 10.49 4.97
C PHE A 93 7.48 11.67 5.91
N GLY A 94 6.28 11.86 6.46
CA GLY A 94 6.01 13.01 7.32
C GLY A 94 6.38 14.31 6.63
N GLU A 95 7.09 15.19 7.35
CA GLU A 95 7.43 16.54 6.90
C GLU A 95 8.33 16.58 5.66
N ASP A 96 9.12 15.53 5.43
CA ASP A 96 10.02 15.43 4.28
C ASP A 96 9.31 15.11 2.96
N HIS A 97 8.02 14.73 3.02
CA HIS A 97 7.24 14.40 1.83
C HIS A 97 6.53 15.65 1.29
N TRP A 98 6.73 15.97 0.00
CA TRP A 98 6.17 17.19 -0.64
C TRP A 98 4.63 17.31 -0.59
N ASN A 99 3.93 16.21 -0.36
CA ASN A 99 2.47 16.16 -0.21
C ASN A 99 2.01 16.14 1.27
N TRP A 100 2.91 16.37 2.21
CA TRP A 100 2.56 16.45 3.63
C TRP A 100 1.89 17.78 3.93
N GLN A 101 0.78 17.72 4.65
CA GLN A 101 -0.10 18.84 4.96
C GLN A 101 -0.20 19.05 6.48
N GLY A 102 0.92 18.98 7.20
CA GLY A 102 0.94 19.25 8.64
C GLY A 102 0.31 18.17 9.53
N GLY A 103 0.27 16.91 9.08
CA GLY A 103 -0.26 15.82 9.91
C GLY A 103 -1.78 15.77 10.05
N VAL A 104 -2.52 15.99 8.96
CA VAL A 104 -4.02 15.96 8.88
C VAL A 104 -4.68 14.71 9.47
N THR A 105 -3.92 13.64 9.75
CA THR A 105 -4.48 12.41 10.31
C THR A 105 -4.97 12.67 11.73
N CYS A 106 -6.28 12.57 11.97
CA CYS A 106 -6.84 12.76 13.31
C CYS A 106 -6.41 11.63 14.26
N ALA A 107 -6.40 11.91 15.56
CA ALA A 107 -5.98 10.97 16.60
C ALA A 107 -6.72 9.61 16.54
N ASN A 108 -8.00 9.61 16.12
CA ASN A 108 -8.78 8.38 15.96
C ASN A 108 -8.29 7.52 14.79
N GLN A 109 -7.89 8.15 13.68
CA GLN A 109 -7.33 7.45 12.54
C GLN A 109 -5.91 6.96 12.84
N GLU A 110 -5.12 7.76 13.54
CA GLU A 110 -3.79 7.37 13.99
C GLU A 110 -3.86 6.14 14.92
N ALA A 111 -4.67 6.21 15.98
CA ALA A 111 -4.86 5.12 16.93
C ALA A 111 -5.33 3.81 16.26
N ARG A 112 -6.10 3.89 15.16
CA ARG A 112 -6.52 2.70 14.40
C ARG A 112 -5.40 2.04 13.59
N ASN A 113 -4.35 2.77 13.27
CA ASN A 113 -3.22 2.26 12.49
C ASN A 113 -2.03 1.80 13.37
N THR A 114 -2.20 1.84 14.68
CA THR A 114 -1.18 1.45 15.66
C THR A 114 -0.94 -0.06 15.74
N GLN A 115 0.19 -0.44 16.33
CA GLN A 115 0.49 -1.85 16.60
C GLN A 115 -0.35 -2.36 17.77
N GLU A 116 -0.65 -1.48 18.72
CA GLU A 116 -1.48 -1.69 19.91
C GLU A 116 -2.87 -2.18 19.51
N LEU A 117 -3.53 -1.54 18.52
CA LEU A 117 -4.82 -2.02 18.02
C LEU A 117 -4.72 -3.46 17.48
N LYS A 118 -3.64 -3.79 16.76
CA LYS A 118 -3.46 -5.14 16.18
C LYS A 118 -3.27 -6.19 17.27
N VAL A 119 -2.50 -5.86 18.32
CA VAL A 119 -2.27 -6.72 19.48
C VAL A 119 -3.57 -6.91 20.26
N TRP A 120 -4.26 -5.82 20.59
CA TRP A 120 -5.56 -5.85 21.27
C TRP A 120 -6.58 -6.71 20.51
N ARG A 121 -6.73 -6.47 19.20
CA ARG A 121 -7.65 -7.23 18.34
C ARG A 121 -7.33 -8.73 18.38
N ARG A 122 -6.05 -9.09 18.31
CA ARG A 122 -5.63 -10.49 18.40
C ARG A 122 -5.94 -11.08 19.79
N ALA A 123 -5.71 -10.33 20.85
CA ALA A 123 -5.99 -10.77 22.21
C ALA A 123 -7.49 -11.03 22.45
N VAL A 124 -8.37 -10.14 21.96
CA VAL A 124 -9.83 -10.33 21.97
C VAL A 124 -10.22 -11.62 21.24
N PHE A 125 -9.69 -11.82 20.03
CA PHE A 125 -9.96 -13.06 19.27
C PHE A 125 -9.46 -14.32 19.97
N CYS A 126 -8.26 -14.27 20.54
CA CYS A 126 -7.69 -15.42 21.26
C CYS A 126 -8.50 -15.76 22.52
N ARG A 127 -8.93 -14.76 23.30
CA ARG A 127 -9.82 -14.94 24.48
C ARG A 127 -11.12 -15.65 24.08
N ASP A 128 -11.73 -15.17 23.00
CA ASP A 128 -13.01 -15.65 22.50
C ASP A 128 -12.91 -16.92 21.63
N LYS A 129 -11.70 -17.51 21.55
CA LYS A 129 -11.40 -18.71 20.73
C LYS A 129 -11.79 -18.54 19.25
N PHE A 130 -11.69 -17.32 18.73
CA PHE A 130 -12.08 -16.94 17.37
C PHE A 130 -13.56 -17.24 17.07
N THR A 131 -14.43 -17.14 18.07
CA THR A 131 -15.85 -17.43 17.96
C THR A 131 -16.67 -16.17 18.25
N CYS A 132 -17.70 -15.91 17.44
CA CYS A 132 -18.66 -14.84 17.68
C CYS A 132 -19.34 -15.07 19.03
N GLN A 133 -19.27 -14.09 19.94
CA GLN A 133 -19.85 -14.21 21.28
C GLN A 133 -21.36 -14.02 21.31
N GLN A 134 -21.97 -13.51 20.23
CA GLN A 134 -23.41 -13.31 20.14
C GLN A 134 -24.14 -14.51 19.53
N CYS A 135 -23.62 -15.11 18.45
CA CYS A 135 -24.28 -16.22 17.75
C CYS A 135 -23.53 -17.55 17.85
N GLY A 136 -22.33 -17.59 18.41
CA GLY A 136 -21.52 -18.81 18.54
C GLY A 136 -20.83 -19.26 17.25
N THR A 137 -21.00 -18.54 16.13
CA THR A 137 -20.34 -18.88 14.86
C THR A 137 -18.83 -18.73 14.94
N LYS A 138 -18.10 -19.77 14.56
CA LYS A 138 -16.64 -19.75 14.50
C LYS A 138 -16.14 -18.97 13.29
N GLY A 139 -15.14 -18.12 13.50
CA GLY A 139 -14.53 -17.31 12.46
C GLY A 139 -13.87 -18.15 11.37
N CYS A 140 -14.26 -17.90 10.13
CA CYS A 140 -13.71 -18.54 8.93
C CYS A 140 -13.75 -17.58 7.74
N ARG A 141 -13.36 -18.03 6.55
CA ARG A 141 -13.39 -17.18 5.34
C ARG A 141 -14.82 -16.78 4.95
N GLN A 142 -15.79 -17.64 5.19
CA GLN A 142 -17.20 -17.40 4.91
C GLN A 142 -17.87 -16.55 5.99
N HIS A 143 -17.39 -16.62 7.23
CA HIS A 143 -17.94 -15.93 8.39
C HIS A 143 -16.81 -15.11 9.06
N PRO A 144 -16.43 -13.97 8.46
CA PRO A 144 -15.38 -13.14 9.00
C PRO A 144 -15.82 -12.56 10.35
N ILE A 145 -14.85 -12.49 11.27
CA ILE A 145 -15.04 -11.95 12.62
C ILE A 145 -14.30 -10.62 12.77
N ASN A 146 -14.88 -9.73 13.57
CA ASN A 146 -14.35 -8.42 13.91
C ASN A 146 -14.28 -8.27 15.44
N ALA A 147 -13.30 -7.52 15.93
CA ALA A 147 -13.26 -7.12 17.32
C ALA A 147 -14.07 -5.83 17.43
N HIS A 148 -15.24 -5.95 18.03
CA HIS A 148 -16.13 -4.85 18.31
C HIS A 148 -15.72 -4.18 19.61
N HIS A 149 -15.74 -2.85 19.64
CA HIS A 149 -15.61 -2.07 20.87
C HIS A 149 -16.99 -1.92 21.50
N ILE A 150 -17.16 -2.35 22.76
CA ILE A 150 -18.43 -2.24 23.48
C ILE A 150 -18.76 -0.77 23.75
N LYS A 151 -17.82 -0.02 24.32
CA LYS A 151 -17.85 1.44 24.40
C LYS A 151 -17.12 2.04 23.21
N SER A 152 -17.66 3.13 22.67
CA SER A 152 -17.21 3.66 21.39
C SER A 152 -15.72 4.03 21.39
N PHE A 153 -15.01 3.65 20.31
CA PHE A 153 -13.58 3.95 20.14
C PHE A 153 -13.27 5.45 20.12
N ALA A 154 -14.25 6.26 19.68
CA ALA A 154 -14.10 7.71 19.51
C ALA A 154 -14.31 8.46 20.83
N GLU A 155 -15.31 8.08 21.62
CA GLU A 155 -15.70 8.81 22.84
C GLU A 155 -14.91 8.36 24.08
N TYR A 156 -14.39 7.13 24.09
CA TYR A 156 -13.63 6.57 25.21
C TYR A 156 -12.19 6.19 24.79
N PRO A 157 -11.30 7.17 24.51
CA PRO A 157 -9.92 6.91 24.10
C PRO A 157 -9.11 6.03 25.07
N GLU A 158 -9.40 6.14 26.37
CA GLU A 158 -8.77 5.40 27.46
C GLU A 158 -9.14 3.90 27.47
N LEU A 159 -10.25 3.53 26.83
CA LEU A 159 -10.75 2.14 26.78
C LEU A 159 -10.48 1.45 25.45
N ARG A 160 -9.77 2.09 24.50
CA ARG A 160 -9.53 1.55 23.15
C ARG A 160 -8.85 0.19 23.14
N PHE A 161 -7.96 -0.03 24.10
CA PHE A 161 -7.12 -1.22 24.20
C PHE A 161 -7.39 -2.03 25.46
N ASP A 162 -8.46 -1.70 26.19
CA ASP A 162 -8.96 -2.55 27.27
C ASP A 162 -9.56 -3.82 26.65
N LEU A 163 -9.11 -4.98 27.12
CA LEU A 163 -9.64 -6.27 26.67
C LEU A 163 -11.11 -6.44 27.07
N GLY A 164 -11.52 -5.90 28.22
CA GLY A 164 -12.90 -5.90 28.67
C GLY A 164 -13.82 -5.08 27.78
N ASN A 165 -13.28 -4.09 27.07
CA ASN A 165 -14.01 -3.27 26.11
C ASN A 165 -14.07 -3.88 24.69
N GLY A 166 -13.56 -5.11 24.51
CA GLY A 166 -13.55 -5.80 23.23
C GLY A 166 -14.40 -7.08 23.24
N VAL A 167 -15.13 -7.32 22.16
CA VAL A 167 -15.88 -8.57 21.94
C VAL A 167 -15.75 -9.04 20.49
N THR A 168 -15.56 -10.33 20.29
CA THR A 168 -15.52 -10.94 18.95
C THR A 168 -16.93 -11.12 18.41
N LEU A 169 -17.24 -10.50 17.27
CA LEU A 169 -18.52 -10.63 16.58
C LEU A 169 -18.30 -11.02 15.11
N CYS A 170 -19.18 -11.86 14.54
CA CYS A 170 -19.21 -12.04 13.08
C CYS A 170 -19.71 -10.77 12.39
N GLU A 171 -19.49 -10.64 11.08
CA GLU A 171 -19.93 -9.47 10.30
C GLU A 171 -21.44 -9.18 10.42
N ASP A 172 -22.28 -10.21 10.44
CA ASP A 172 -23.74 -10.06 10.59
C ASP A 172 -24.10 -9.47 11.95
N CYS A 173 -23.62 -10.09 13.04
CA CYS A 173 -23.84 -9.59 14.40
C CYS A 173 -23.25 -8.19 14.57
N HIS A 174 -22.03 -7.97 14.08
CA HIS A 174 -21.33 -6.70 14.19
C HIS A 174 -22.05 -5.54 13.48
N THR A 175 -22.79 -5.83 12.41
CA THR A 175 -23.60 -4.82 11.70
C THR A 175 -24.87 -4.50 12.48
N ASN A 176 -25.51 -5.51 13.07
CA ASN A 176 -26.73 -5.35 13.86
C ASN A 176 -26.47 -4.62 15.19
N THR A 177 -25.32 -4.87 15.85
CA THR A 177 -24.94 -4.17 17.11
C THR A 177 -24.74 -2.66 16.92
N ARG A 178 -24.52 -2.16 15.69
CA ARG A 178 -24.43 -0.71 15.43
C ARG A 178 -25.76 0.03 15.62
N GLN A 179 -26.88 -0.69 15.82
CA GLN A 179 -28.21 -0.11 15.94
C GLN A 179 -28.76 -0.07 17.37
N GLU A 180 -28.09 -0.69 18.34
CA GLU A 180 -28.56 -0.73 19.73
C GLU A 180 -27.43 -0.39 20.70
N MET A 181 -27.46 0.84 21.22
CA MET A 181 -26.84 1.15 22.50
C MET A 181 -27.96 1.76 23.37
N PRO A 182 -28.34 1.09 24.48
CA PRO A 182 -29.27 1.64 25.45
C PRO A 182 -28.71 2.96 26.02
N THR A 183 -29.51 4.01 25.93
CA THR A 183 -29.37 5.18 26.78
C THR A 183 -29.98 4.84 28.14
N ASP A 184 -29.23 4.19 29.00
CA ASP A 184 -29.57 4.09 30.43
C ASP A 184 -28.56 4.98 31.17
N GLY A 185 -28.90 5.90 32.05
CA GLY A 185 -30.16 6.30 32.70
C GLY A 185 -29.76 7.28 33.80
#